data_AF-A0A9J9KJ73-F1
#
_entry.id   AF-A0A9J9KJ73-F1
#
_cell.length_a   1.000
_cell.length_b   1.000
_cell.length_c   1.000
_cell.angle_alpha   90.00
_cell.angle_beta   90.00
_cell.angle_gamma   90.00
#
_symmetry.space_group_name_H-M   'P 1'
#
loop_
_entity.id
_entity.type
_entity.pdbx_description
1 polymer ?
#
loop_
_entity_poly.entity_id
_entity_poly.type
_entity_poly.pdbx_seq_one_letter_code
_entity_poly.pdbx_strand_id
1 'polypeptide(L)'
;MGSVWTEGEAGTAVKACHLKYWNTNILVHECENPRMPILTKFRLDRSRLAAPQVFESLREAILTLELVPGAMLVRSDLAGQFGVSQTPIREALLRLEEEGLVEVFPQHATLVSRIDVAAAREAHFLRRSIELEIVRTLALQPPPGLVVQLQAQCALQESLAAAQRYDDFLGADHGFHRLMYEAAGVMGLWALVRRYSGHVDRLRRLHLPTAGKTGVIMRQHRAILDAIDRQNAPAAQEALREHLSGTLSAVDDVCAQHPDYILQG
;
A
#
# COMPACT_ATOMS: atom_id res chain seq x y z
N MET A 1 -27.96 41.89 -53.51
CA MET A 1 -28.04 40.71 -52.62
C MET A 1 -27.19 39.64 -53.26
N GLY A 2 -25.88 39.55 -53.03
CA GLY A 2 -25.17 39.30 -51.76
C GLY A 2 -24.34 38.02 -52.00
N SER A 3 -23.09 38.18 -52.44
CA SER A 3 -21.84 37.80 -51.72
C SER A 3 -21.44 36.33 -51.93
N VAL A 4 -20.53 36.01 -52.87
CA VAL A 4 -19.04 36.02 -52.75
C VAL A 4 -18.56 35.10 -51.64
N TRP A 5 -18.03 33.94 -52.03
CA TRP A 5 -17.20 33.06 -51.21
C TRP A 5 -15.77 33.14 -51.77
N THR A 6 -14.81 33.55 -50.95
CA THR A 6 -13.38 33.48 -51.23
C THR A 6 -12.65 32.70 -50.14
N GLU A 7 -11.69 31.92 -50.63
CA GLU A 7 -10.64 31.07 -50.05
C GLU A 7 -10.10 31.34 -48.64
N GLY A 8 -9.58 30.27 -48.03
CA GLY A 8 -8.63 30.31 -46.90
C GLY A 8 -8.28 28.91 -46.38
N GLU A 9 -7.07 28.44 -46.70
CA GLU A 9 -6.51 27.11 -46.44
C GLU A 9 -6.08 26.83 -44.97
N ALA A 10 -6.04 25.52 -44.67
CA ALA A 10 -5.10 24.75 -43.83
C ALA A 10 -4.62 25.24 -42.44
N GLY A 11 -4.73 24.36 -41.42
CA GLY A 11 -3.88 24.44 -40.22
C GLY A 11 -4.39 23.69 -38.98
N THR A 12 -3.59 22.72 -38.54
CA THR A 12 -3.64 21.83 -37.35
C THR A 12 -3.93 22.52 -36.00
N ALA A 13 -4.68 21.87 -35.08
CA ALA A 13 -4.32 21.60 -33.67
C ALA A 13 -5.50 21.44 -32.68
N VAL A 14 -5.43 20.34 -31.94
CA VAL A 14 -5.92 19.96 -30.59
C VAL A 14 -6.60 21.04 -29.72
N LYS A 15 -7.80 20.67 -29.18
CA LYS A 15 -8.35 20.86 -27.81
C LYS A 15 -9.77 21.41 -27.80
N ALA A 16 -10.72 20.59 -27.33
CA ALA A 16 -11.74 20.98 -26.35
C ALA A 16 -12.57 19.73 -25.94
N CYS A 17 -12.14 19.04 -24.89
CA CYS A 17 -13.00 18.15 -24.12
C CYS A 17 -13.88 19.05 -23.24
N HIS A 18 -15.16 19.19 -23.61
CA HIS A 18 -16.15 19.95 -22.85
C HIS A 18 -17.24 18.98 -22.38
N LEU A 19 -17.41 18.96 -21.05
CA LEU A 19 -18.64 18.75 -20.30
C LEU A 19 -19.78 17.95 -20.96
N LYS A 20 -20.02 16.75 -20.43
CA LYS A 20 -21.29 16.06 -20.16
C LYS A 20 -20.85 14.75 -19.51
N TYR A 21 -21.25 14.35 -18.32
CA TYR A 21 -22.61 14.15 -17.83
C TYR A 21 -22.61 14.13 -16.31
N TRP A 22 -23.51 14.85 -15.65
CA TRP A 22 -24.22 14.36 -14.44
C TRP A 22 -25.57 15.08 -14.40
N ASN A 23 -26.59 14.44 -14.98
CA ASN A 23 -27.99 14.86 -14.88
C ASN A 23 -28.72 13.80 -14.04
N THR A 24 -29.17 14.21 -12.85
CA THR A 24 -30.32 13.68 -12.07
C THR A 24 -30.58 12.17 -12.08
N ASN A 25 -30.01 11.45 -11.11
CA ASN A 25 -30.70 10.52 -10.20
C ASN A 25 -29.64 9.81 -9.32
N ILE A 26 -29.03 10.55 -8.39
CA ILE A 26 -28.49 9.89 -7.20
C ILE A 26 -29.66 9.86 -6.24
N LEU A 27 -30.30 8.71 -6.14
CA LEU A 27 -30.93 8.33 -4.89
C LEU A 27 -29.81 8.41 -3.86
N VAL A 28 -29.75 9.53 -3.13
CA VAL A 28 -29.18 9.55 -1.80
C VAL A 28 -30.04 8.57 -1.01
N HIS A 29 -29.72 7.29 -1.13
CA HIS A 29 -29.94 6.39 -0.03
C HIS A 29 -29.28 7.11 1.14
N GLU A 30 -30.10 7.47 2.13
CA GLU A 30 -29.66 7.75 3.49
C GLU A 30 -28.89 6.50 3.95
N CYS A 31 -27.63 6.36 3.51
CA CYS A 31 -26.64 5.61 4.25
C CYS A 31 -26.51 6.38 5.55
N GLU A 32 -27.16 5.86 6.60
CA GLU A 32 -26.82 6.17 7.97
C GLU A 32 -25.30 6.37 8.02
N ASN A 33 -24.87 7.61 8.28
CA ASN A 33 -23.46 7.96 8.29
C ASN A 33 -22.80 7.04 9.32
N PRO A 34 -22.10 5.96 8.90
CA PRO A 34 -21.57 5.02 9.86
C PRO A 34 -20.50 5.80 10.60
N ARG A 35 -20.73 6.06 11.90
CA ARG A 35 -19.82 6.83 12.73
C ARG A 35 -18.40 6.36 12.44
N MET A 36 -17.52 7.30 12.10
CA MET A 36 -16.13 7.00 11.82
C MET A 36 -15.57 6.10 12.93
N PRO A 37 -14.88 4.99 12.59
CA PRO A 37 -14.32 4.10 13.59
C PRO A 37 -13.47 4.88 14.59
N ILE A 38 -13.55 4.52 15.87
CA ILE A 38 -12.67 5.09 16.90
C ILE A 38 -11.28 4.48 16.68
N LEU A 39 -10.30 5.32 16.39
CA LEU A 39 -8.90 4.90 16.28
C LEU A 39 -8.35 4.63 17.68
N THR A 40 -8.63 3.42 18.19
CA THR A 40 -8.46 3.05 19.61
C THR A 40 -7.00 3.00 20.09
N LYS A 41 -6.02 3.03 19.19
CA LYS A 41 -4.60 2.80 19.52
C LYS A 41 -3.72 4.05 19.53
N PHE A 42 -4.27 5.25 19.33
CA PHE A 42 -3.44 6.46 19.24
C PHE A 42 -3.17 7.13 20.59
N ARG A 43 -1.90 7.44 20.87
CA ARG A 43 -1.48 8.37 21.93
C ARG A 43 -0.53 9.40 21.35
N LEU A 44 -0.91 10.68 21.44
CA LEU A 44 -0.09 11.77 20.94
C LEU A 44 1.17 11.94 21.79
N ASP A 45 2.34 11.79 21.17
CA ASP A 45 3.61 12.21 21.74
C ASP A 45 3.80 13.72 21.52
N ARG A 46 3.73 14.49 22.61
CA ARG A 46 3.85 15.95 22.58
C ARG A 46 5.28 16.45 22.30
N SER A 47 6.28 15.56 22.31
CA SER A 47 7.66 15.90 21.93
C SER A 47 7.90 15.86 20.42
N ARG A 48 6.98 15.26 19.66
CA ARG A 48 7.04 15.13 18.20
C ARG A 48 5.99 16.02 17.54
N LEU A 49 6.21 16.34 16.27
CA LEU A 49 5.21 17.04 15.46
C LEU A 49 3.93 16.19 15.34
N ALA A 50 2.77 16.84 15.42
CA ALA A 50 1.48 16.15 15.39
C ALA A 50 1.15 15.57 14.00
N ALA A 51 1.38 16.33 12.92
CA ALA A 51 0.99 15.90 11.57
C ALA A 51 1.64 14.57 11.13
N PRO A 52 2.95 14.32 11.35
CA PRO A 52 3.55 13.01 11.08
C PRO A 52 2.92 11.86 11.86
N GLN A 53 2.59 12.08 13.14
CA GLN A 53 1.96 11.05 13.98
C GLN A 53 0.53 10.73 13.53
N VAL A 54 -0.25 11.75 13.17
CA VAL A 54 -1.59 11.58 12.60
C VAL A 54 -1.50 10.82 11.28
N PHE A 55 -0.56 11.19 10.41
CA PHE A 55 -0.31 10.49 9.16
C PHE A 55 0.04 9.02 9.39
N GLU A 56 1.02 8.73 10.27
CA GLU A 56 1.44 7.36 10.61
C GLU A 56 0.25 6.52 11.09
N SER A 57 -0.56 7.07 11.99
CA SER A 57 -1.72 6.38 12.55
C SER A 57 -2.84 6.14 11.53
N LEU A 58 -3.17 7.13 10.70
CA LEU A 58 -4.20 7.00 9.67
C LEU A 58 -3.76 6.04 8.57
N ARG A 59 -2.50 6.14 8.15
CA ARG A 59 -1.92 5.22 7.18
C ARG A 59 -2.02 3.79 7.68
N GLU A 60 -1.62 3.53 8.92
CA GLU A 60 -1.72 2.20 9.52
C GLU A 60 -3.18 1.72 9.57
N ALA A 61 -4.12 2.57 9.98
CA ALA A 61 -5.53 2.20 10.01
C ALA A 61 -6.10 1.86 8.61
N ILE A 62 -5.65 2.55 7.57
CA ILE A 62 -6.03 2.23 6.17
C ILE A 62 -5.39 0.92 5.70
N LEU A 63 -4.10 0.72 5.96
CA LEU A 63 -3.39 -0.50 5.58
C LEU A 63 -3.88 -1.72 6.33
N THR A 64 -4.34 -1.52 7.57
CA THR A 64 -4.91 -2.58 8.42
C THR A 64 -6.36 -2.90 8.10
N LEU A 65 -7.00 -2.10 7.24
CA LEU A 65 -8.43 -2.13 6.94
C LEU A 65 -9.32 -1.85 8.16
N GLU A 66 -8.78 -1.25 9.22
CA GLU A 66 -9.60 -0.63 10.28
C GLU A 66 -10.41 0.54 9.71
N LEU A 67 -9.78 1.31 8.81
CA LEU A 67 -10.45 2.25 7.91
C LEU A 67 -10.62 1.57 6.55
N VAL A 68 -11.80 1.02 6.31
CA VAL A 68 -12.12 0.27 5.10
C VAL A 68 -12.15 1.17 3.85
N PRO A 69 -11.86 0.63 2.66
CA PRO A 69 -12.02 1.37 1.41
C PRO A 69 -13.42 1.98 1.24
N GLY A 70 -13.49 3.23 0.81
CA GLY A 70 -14.72 4.00 0.69
C GLY A 70 -15.18 4.69 1.99
N ALA A 71 -14.54 4.42 3.14
CA ALA A 71 -14.91 5.08 4.40
C ALA A 71 -14.68 6.59 4.34
N MET A 72 -15.63 7.36 4.89
CA MET A 72 -15.53 8.82 4.95
C MET A 72 -14.68 9.27 6.14
N LEU A 73 -13.74 10.19 5.87
CA LEU A 73 -12.83 10.79 6.83
C LEU A 73 -13.24 12.24 7.10
N VAL A 74 -13.93 12.47 8.22
CA VAL A 74 -14.38 13.81 8.61
C VAL A 74 -13.30 14.50 9.44
N ARG A 75 -12.80 15.65 8.96
CA ARG A 75 -11.68 16.37 9.59
C ARG A 75 -11.95 16.80 11.03
N SER A 76 -13.17 17.22 11.36
CA SER A 76 -13.55 17.59 12.74
C SER A 76 -13.50 16.39 13.68
N ASP A 77 -13.96 15.24 13.21
CA ASP A 77 -14.05 14.03 14.02
C ASP A 77 -12.65 13.49 14.26
N LEU A 78 -11.80 13.50 13.23
CA LEU A 78 -10.38 13.16 13.35
C LEU A 78 -9.67 14.10 14.33
N ALA A 79 -9.86 15.40 14.21
CA ALA A 79 -9.28 16.37 15.15
C ALA A 79 -9.67 16.07 16.60
N GLY A 80 -10.95 15.73 16.83
CA GLY A 80 -11.46 15.30 18.14
C GLY A 80 -10.82 14.01 18.65
N GLN A 81 -10.73 12.96 17.81
CA GLN A 81 -10.14 11.68 18.18
C GLN A 81 -8.63 11.78 18.47
N PHE A 82 -7.90 12.54 17.66
CA PHE A 82 -6.46 12.72 17.83
C PHE A 82 -6.08 13.77 18.88
N GLY A 83 -7.04 14.58 19.37
CA GLY A 83 -6.81 15.63 20.36
C GLY A 83 -5.96 16.79 19.83
N VAL A 84 -6.13 17.14 18.55
CA VAL A 84 -5.33 18.16 17.83
C VAL A 84 -6.24 19.14 17.08
N SER A 85 -5.68 20.24 16.56
CA SER A 85 -6.43 21.13 15.65
C SER A 85 -6.61 20.50 14.26
N GLN A 86 -7.42 21.11 13.39
CA GLN A 86 -7.62 20.58 12.04
C GLN A 86 -6.41 20.74 11.10
N THR A 87 -5.45 21.61 11.42
CA THR A 87 -4.23 21.83 10.61
C THR A 87 -3.40 20.55 10.43
N PRO A 88 -2.96 19.86 11.50
CA PRO A 88 -2.22 18.61 11.36
C PRO A 88 -3.04 17.48 10.71
N ILE A 89 -4.37 17.50 10.85
CA ILE A 89 -5.24 16.56 10.12
C ILE A 89 -5.16 16.82 8.61
N ARG A 90 -5.28 18.08 8.18
CA ARG A 90 -5.19 18.44 6.76
C ARG A 90 -3.83 18.05 6.16
N GLU A 91 -2.74 18.33 6.87
CA GLU A 91 -1.39 17.96 6.43
C GLU A 91 -1.22 16.43 6.31
N ALA A 92 -1.76 15.66 7.25
CA ALA A 92 -1.75 14.20 7.18
C ALA A 92 -2.57 13.66 5.99
N LEU A 93 -3.77 14.21 5.75
CA LEU A 93 -4.62 13.81 4.62
C LEU A 93 -3.99 14.13 3.26
N LEU A 94 -3.33 15.29 3.12
CA LEU A 94 -2.57 15.63 1.90
C LEU A 94 -1.48 14.60 1.61
N ARG A 95 -0.74 14.17 2.64
CA ARG A 95 0.29 13.14 2.49
C ARG A 95 -0.29 11.76 2.14
N LEU A 96 -1.47 11.43 2.65
CA LEU A 96 -2.16 10.18 2.30
C LEU A 96 -2.68 10.22 0.85
N GLU A 97 -3.14 11.39 0.40
CA GLU A 97 -3.56 11.61 -1.00
C GLU A 97 -2.36 11.45 -1.94
N GLU A 98 -1.20 11.98 -1.57
CA GLU A 98 0.07 11.76 -2.29
C GLU A 98 0.53 10.30 -2.35
N GLU A 99 0.05 9.44 -1.44
CA GLU A 99 0.27 7.98 -1.46
C GLU A 99 -0.88 7.21 -2.13
N GLY A 100 -1.90 7.91 -2.63
CA GLY A 100 -3.10 7.31 -3.25
C GLY A 100 -3.99 6.57 -2.25
N LEU A 101 -3.82 6.78 -0.95
CA LEU A 101 -4.56 6.08 0.11
C LEU A 101 -5.90 6.74 0.47
N VAL A 102 -6.09 8.00 0.08
CA VAL A 102 -7.34 8.73 0.23
C VAL A 102 -7.62 9.56 -1.02
N GLU A 103 -8.90 9.86 -1.26
CA GLU A 103 -9.38 10.75 -2.29
C GLU A 103 -9.95 12.00 -1.63
N VAL A 104 -9.37 13.17 -1.89
CA VAL A 104 -9.81 14.44 -1.30
C VAL A 104 -10.68 15.19 -2.31
N PHE A 105 -11.97 15.30 -2.00
CA PHE A 105 -12.92 16.13 -2.75
C PHE A 105 -13.04 17.49 -2.04
N PRO A 106 -12.51 18.59 -2.62
CA PRO A 106 -12.52 19.89 -1.98
C PRO A 106 -13.93 20.27 -1.53
N GLN A 107 -14.08 20.69 -0.26
CA GLN A 107 -15.34 21.14 0.35
C GLN A 107 -16.44 20.08 0.54
N HIS A 108 -16.24 18.84 0.09
CA HIS A 108 -17.28 17.80 0.12
C HIS A 108 -16.94 16.65 1.08
N ALA A 109 -15.88 15.89 0.77
CA ALA A 109 -15.54 14.69 1.53
C ALA A 109 -14.07 14.32 1.34
N THR A 110 -13.50 13.62 2.30
CA THR A 110 -12.30 12.81 2.08
C THR A 110 -12.69 11.36 2.27
N LEU A 111 -12.37 10.50 1.30
CA LEU A 111 -12.69 9.07 1.35
C LEU A 111 -11.41 8.26 1.40
N VAL A 112 -11.40 7.13 2.10
CA VAL A 112 -10.35 6.12 1.92
C VAL A 112 -10.46 5.57 0.50
N SER A 113 -9.36 5.58 -0.25
CA SER A 113 -9.39 5.15 -1.64
C SER A 113 -9.77 3.68 -1.77
N ARG A 114 -10.52 3.35 -2.82
CA ARG A 114 -10.67 1.96 -3.25
C ARG A 114 -9.32 1.37 -3.66
N ILE A 115 -9.19 0.05 -3.57
CA ILE A 115 -7.95 -0.64 -3.92
C ILE A 115 -7.82 -0.63 -5.45
N ASP A 116 -6.94 0.23 -5.94
CA ASP A 116 -6.47 0.24 -7.32
C ASP A 116 -5.49 -0.93 -7.59
N VAL A 117 -5.94 -1.88 -8.40
CA VAL A 117 -5.15 -3.05 -8.81
C VAL A 117 -4.03 -2.65 -9.79
N ALA A 118 -4.21 -1.63 -10.62
CA ALA A 118 -3.16 -1.16 -11.52
C ALA A 118 -2.01 -0.54 -10.72
N ALA A 119 -2.33 0.33 -9.76
CA ALA A 119 -1.34 0.89 -8.83
C ALA A 119 -0.62 -0.22 -8.03
N ALA A 120 -1.35 -1.25 -7.59
CA ALA A 120 -0.74 -2.41 -6.91
C ALA A 120 0.25 -3.18 -7.81
N ARG A 121 -0.03 -3.31 -9.11
CA ARG A 121 0.89 -3.94 -10.09
C ARG A 121 2.14 -3.11 -10.31
N GLU A 122 2.02 -1.79 -10.38
CA GLU A 122 3.17 -0.87 -10.49
C GLU A 122 4.05 -0.93 -9.24
N ALA A 123 3.45 -0.89 -8.06
CA ALA A 123 4.17 -1.01 -6.79
C ALA A 123 4.88 -2.36 -6.66
N HIS A 124 4.23 -3.45 -7.10
CA HIS A 124 4.84 -4.78 -7.16
C HIS A 124 6.05 -4.81 -8.11
N PHE A 125 5.92 -4.22 -9.30
CA PHE A 125 7.01 -4.12 -10.26
C PHE A 125 8.20 -3.36 -9.69
N LEU A 126 7.96 -2.22 -9.04
CA LEU A 126 8.99 -1.42 -8.37
C LEU A 126 9.70 -2.24 -7.27
N ARG A 127 8.93 -2.85 -6.36
CA ARG A 127 9.47 -3.68 -5.28
C ARG A 127 10.31 -4.83 -5.82
N ARG A 128 9.78 -5.59 -6.77
CA ARG A 128 10.48 -6.72 -7.39
C ARG A 128 11.78 -6.29 -8.05
N SER A 129 11.79 -5.17 -8.76
CA SER A 129 12.98 -4.68 -9.45
C SER A 129 14.11 -4.35 -8.47
N ILE A 130 13.77 -3.75 -7.33
CA ILE A 130 14.74 -3.38 -6.29
C ILE A 130 15.20 -4.61 -5.50
N GLU A 131 14.26 -5.40 -4.99
CA GLU A 131 14.59 -6.52 -4.10
C GLU A 131 15.38 -7.62 -4.83
N LEU A 132 15.18 -7.83 -6.14
CA LEU A 132 15.98 -8.77 -6.93
C LEU A 132 17.46 -8.39 -6.99
N GLU A 133 17.76 -7.10 -7.02
CA GLU A 133 19.15 -6.63 -7.00
C GLU A 133 19.74 -6.70 -5.58
N ILE A 134 18.91 -6.42 -4.57
CA ILE A 134 19.29 -6.60 -3.16
C ILE A 134 19.68 -8.05 -2.88
N VAL A 135 18.81 -9.04 -3.16
CA VAL A 135 19.12 -10.44 -2.84
C VAL A 135 20.30 -10.98 -3.65
N ARG A 136 20.49 -10.50 -4.89
CA ARG A 136 21.67 -10.83 -5.70
C ARG A 136 22.94 -10.33 -5.02
N THR A 137 22.94 -9.08 -4.59
CA THR A 137 24.08 -8.43 -3.91
C THR A 137 24.40 -9.14 -2.60
N LEU A 138 23.39 -9.39 -1.77
CA LEU A 138 23.54 -10.06 -0.49
C LEU A 138 24.00 -11.51 -0.66
N ALA A 139 23.56 -12.23 -1.68
CA ALA A 139 24.03 -13.59 -1.95
C ALA A 139 25.47 -13.61 -2.49
N LEU A 140 25.91 -12.63 -3.27
CA LEU A 140 27.32 -12.59 -3.71
C LEU A 140 28.29 -12.36 -2.55
N GLN A 141 27.90 -11.51 -1.60
CA GLN A 141 28.74 -11.19 -0.45
C GLN A 141 27.87 -10.87 0.78
N PRO A 142 27.42 -11.90 1.53
CA PRO A 142 26.60 -11.70 2.71
C PRO A 142 27.39 -10.92 3.78
N PRO A 143 26.86 -9.80 4.30
CA PRO A 143 27.46 -9.13 5.44
C PRO A 143 27.54 -10.05 6.67
N PRO A 144 28.57 -9.93 7.52
CA PRO A 144 28.65 -10.71 8.75
C PRO A 144 27.40 -10.54 9.61
N GLY A 145 26.83 -11.66 10.07
CA GLY A 145 25.64 -11.67 10.93
C GLY A 145 24.29 -11.60 10.19
N LEU A 146 24.25 -11.27 8.89
CA LEU A 146 22.99 -11.17 8.14
C LEU A 146 22.18 -12.47 8.20
N VAL A 147 22.82 -13.62 7.93
CA VAL A 147 22.14 -14.92 7.94
C VAL A 147 21.48 -15.20 9.29
N VAL A 148 22.19 -14.92 10.39
CA VAL A 148 21.67 -15.11 11.75
C VAL A 148 20.47 -14.18 12.02
N GLN A 149 20.54 -12.93 11.56
CA GLN A 149 19.44 -11.96 11.70
C GLN A 149 18.21 -12.39 10.87
N LEU A 150 18.40 -12.88 9.64
CA LEU A 150 17.32 -13.41 8.81
C LEU A 150 16.71 -14.68 9.42
N GLN A 151 17.52 -15.56 10.03
CA GLN A 151 17.03 -16.75 10.74
C GLN A 151 16.14 -16.37 11.92
N ALA A 152 16.54 -15.34 12.69
CA ALA A 152 15.73 -14.83 13.80
C ALA A 152 14.40 -14.24 13.32
N GLN A 153 14.38 -13.52 12.18
CA GLN A 153 13.15 -13.03 11.57
C GLN A 153 12.24 -14.18 11.12
N CYS A 154 12.78 -15.21 10.48
CA CYS A 154 12.03 -16.41 10.10
C CYS A 154 11.41 -17.11 11.33
N ALA A 155 12.18 -17.28 12.40
CA ALA A 155 11.69 -17.90 13.63
C ALA A 155 10.55 -17.10 14.28
N LEU A 156 10.66 -15.76 14.29
CA LEU A 156 9.58 -14.88 14.75
C LEU A 156 8.32 -15.06 13.89
N GLN A 157 8.45 -15.02 12.57
CA GLN A 157 7.32 -15.22 11.65
C GLN A 157 6.65 -16.60 11.84
N GLU A 158 7.43 -17.66 12.06
CA GLU A 158 6.90 -19.01 12.33
C GLU A 158 6.07 -19.04 13.61
N SER A 159 6.56 -18.43 14.69
CA SER A 159 5.80 -18.31 15.94
C SER A 159 4.49 -17.55 15.75
N LEU A 160 4.51 -16.45 14.99
CA LEU A 160 3.32 -15.63 14.74
C LEU A 160 2.31 -16.32 13.84
N ALA A 161 2.78 -17.04 12.82
CA ALA A 161 1.94 -17.86 11.95
C ALA A 161 1.26 -18.99 12.72
N ALA A 162 1.99 -19.69 13.59
CA ALA A 162 1.44 -20.77 14.43
C ALA A 162 0.37 -20.26 15.39
N ALA A 163 0.52 -19.04 15.91
CA ALA A 163 -0.45 -18.37 16.76
C ALA A 163 -1.57 -17.65 16.00
N GLN A 164 -1.61 -17.75 14.66
CA GLN A 164 -2.57 -17.05 13.79
C GLN A 164 -2.63 -15.53 14.01
N ARG A 165 -1.50 -14.93 14.43
CA ARG A 165 -1.36 -13.49 14.66
C ARG A 165 -0.99 -12.78 13.35
N TYR A 166 -1.95 -12.69 12.43
CA TYR A 166 -1.71 -12.24 11.06
C TYR A 166 -1.17 -10.80 10.94
N ASP A 167 -1.64 -9.87 11.77
CA ASP A 167 -1.14 -8.49 11.78
C ASP A 167 0.34 -8.43 12.16
N ASP A 168 0.70 -9.13 13.22
CA ASP A 168 2.08 -9.20 13.68
C ASP A 168 2.95 -9.95 12.66
N PHE A 169 2.41 -10.99 12.02
CA PHE A 169 3.11 -11.72 10.94
C PHE A 169 3.45 -10.79 9.77
N LEU A 170 2.53 -9.94 9.33
CA LEU A 170 2.81 -8.94 8.28
C LEU A 170 3.86 -7.91 8.74
N GLY A 171 3.84 -7.53 10.01
CA GLY A 171 4.88 -6.69 10.61
C GLY A 171 6.26 -7.35 10.56
N ALA A 172 6.35 -8.63 10.93
CA ALA A 172 7.58 -9.41 10.88
C ALA A 172 8.06 -9.68 9.45
N ASP A 173 7.15 -9.94 8.52
CA ASP A 173 7.43 -10.03 7.08
C ASP A 173 8.08 -8.73 6.56
N HIS A 174 7.51 -7.56 6.88
CA HIS A 174 8.15 -6.28 6.58
C HIS A 174 9.54 -6.17 7.22
N GLY A 175 9.72 -6.69 8.43
CA GLY A 175 11.01 -6.75 9.12
C GLY A 175 12.06 -7.56 8.36
N PHE A 176 11.69 -8.73 7.85
CA PHE A 176 12.55 -9.58 7.02
C PHE A 176 13.02 -8.84 5.76
N HIS A 177 12.10 -8.23 5.01
CA HIS A 177 12.47 -7.46 3.82
C HIS A 177 13.29 -6.23 4.16
N ARG A 178 12.88 -5.44 5.16
CA ARG A 178 13.61 -4.24 5.60
C ARG A 178 15.05 -4.54 5.98
N LEU A 179 15.30 -5.66 6.67
CA LEU A 179 16.63 -6.10 7.03
C LEU A 179 17.54 -6.28 5.79
N MET A 180 16.99 -6.81 4.70
CA MET A 180 17.75 -6.93 3.44
C MET A 180 18.08 -5.57 2.82
N TYR A 181 17.16 -4.60 2.87
CA TYR A 181 17.45 -3.22 2.44
C TYR A 181 18.56 -2.58 3.28
N GLU A 182 18.56 -2.83 4.59
CA GLU A 182 19.59 -2.33 5.51
C GLU A 182 20.95 -2.94 5.19
N ALA A 183 21.01 -4.27 5.09
CA ALA A 183 22.22 -5.01 4.81
C ALA A 183 22.83 -4.65 3.44
N ALA A 184 22.01 -4.31 2.45
CA ALA A 184 22.45 -3.86 1.14
C ALA A 184 22.81 -2.36 1.08
N GLY A 185 22.65 -1.61 2.18
CA GLY A 185 23.01 -0.19 2.23
C GLY A 185 22.09 0.74 1.43
N VAL A 186 20.85 0.32 1.15
CA VAL A 186 19.90 1.04 0.28
C VAL A 186 18.61 1.42 1.01
N MET A 187 18.70 1.73 2.31
CA MET A 187 17.53 2.06 3.16
C MET A 187 16.67 3.23 2.62
N GLY A 188 17.25 4.15 1.84
CA GLY A 188 16.47 5.19 1.16
C GLY A 188 15.41 4.63 0.19
N LEU A 189 15.69 3.49 -0.46
CA LEU A 189 14.74 2.82 -1.36
C LEU A 189 13.62 2.11 -0.61
N TRP A 190 13.82 1.73 0.66
CA TRP A 190 12.76 1.16 1.48
C TRP A 190 11.60 2.15 1.65
N ALA A 191 11.92 3.41 1.98
CA ALA A 191 10.92 4.46 2.14
C ALA A 191 10.15 4.71 0.83
N LEU A 192 10.86 4.70 -0.31
CA LEU A 192 10.26 4.83 -1.63
C LEU A 192 9.29 3.66 -1.92
N VAL A 193 9.72 2.41 -1.73
CA VAL A 193 8.86 1.25 -1.96
C VAL A 193 7.63 1.29 -1.06
N ARG A 194 7.80 1.60 0.23
CA ARG A 194 6.66 1.69 1.16
C ARG A 194 5.65 2.76 0.75
N ARG A 195 6.09 3.90 0.24
CA ARG A 195 5.21 4.98 -0.25
C ARG A 195 4.24 4.50 -1.33
N TYR A 196 4.70 3.64 -2.25
CA TYR A 196 3.85 3.09 -3.33
C TYR A 196 3.13 1.79 -2.94
N SER A 197 3.51 1.14 -1.84
CA SER A 197 3.02 -0.19 -1.51
C SER A 197 1.58 -0.24 -0.97
N GLY A 198 0.93 0.91 -0.76
CA GLY A 198 -0.33 0.96 -0.02
C GLY A 198 -1.47 0.10 -0.59
N HIS A 199 -1.61 0.05 -1.92
CA HIS A 199 -2.62 -0.79 -2.58
C HIS A 199 -2.26 -2.28 -2.51
N VAL A 200 -1.00 -2.64 -2.77
CA VAL A 200 -0.56 -4.04 -2.73
C VAL A 200 -0.54 -4.60 -1.29
N ASP A 201 -0.20 -3.78 -0.29
CA ASP A 201 -0.22 -4.16 1.13
C ASP A 201 -1.65 -4.51 1.59
N ARG A 202 -2.66 -3.74 1.14
CA ARG A 202 -4.07 -4.04 1.41
C ARG A 202 -4.54 -5.34 0.75
N LEU A 203 -4.12 -5.62 -0.49
CA LEU A 203 -4.38 -6.91 -1.15
C LEU A 203 -3.74 -8.08 -0.40
N ARG A 204 -2.48 -7.93 0.03
CA ARG A 204 -1.76 -8.94 0.83
C ARG A 204 -2.50 -9.24 2.13
N ARG A 205 -3.01 -8.20 2.79
CA ARG A 205 -3.80 -8.33 4.02
C ARG A 205 -5.08 -9.13 3.81
N LEU A 206 -5.85 -8.81 2.78
CA LEU A 206 -7.09 -9.55 2.45
C LEU A 206 -6.83 -11.02 2.14
N HIS A 207 -5.69 -11.32 1.50
CA HIS A 207 -5.35 -12.68 1.10
C HIS A 207 -4.63 -13.51 2.19
N LEU A 208 -4.01 -12.89 3.19
CA LEU A 208 -3.21 -13.61 4.18
C LEU A 208 -3.98 -14.68 4.99
N PRO A 209 -5.25 -14.48 5.39
CA PRO A 209 -6.00 -15.48 6.14
C PRO A 209 -6.32 -16.77 5.38
N THR A 210 -6.02 -16.85 4.08
CA THR A 210 -6.21 -18.07 3.28
C THR A 210 -5.43 -19.25 3.86
N ALA A 211 -6.08 -20.40 3.96
CA ALA A 211 -5.50 -21.62 4.53
C ALA A 211 -4.17 -21.99 3.85
N GLY A 212 -3.13 -22.23 4.66
CA GLY A 212 -1.80 -22.61 4.18
C GLY A 212 -0.94 -21.47 3.62
N LYS A 213 -1.48 -20.25 3.48
CA LYS A 213 -0.76 -19.10 2.90
C LYS A 213 0.51 -18.74 3.67
N THR A 214 0.42 -18.65 4.99
CA THR A 214 1.58 -18.39 5.86
C THR A 214 2.65 -19.48 5.71
N GLY A 215 2.25 -20.74 5.58
CA GLY A 215 3.18 -21.85 5.33
C GLY A 215 3.91 -21.75 3.99
N VAL A 216 3.25 -21.29 2.93
CA VAL A 216 3.88 -21.01 1.63
C VAL A 216 4.91 -19.89 1.77
N ILE A 217 4.53 -18.76 2.39
CA ILE A 217 5.42 -17.62 2.62
C ILE A 217 6.67 -18.05 3.40
N MET A 218 6.51 -18.85 4.46
CA MET A 218 7.63 -19.32 5.27
C MET A 218 8.60 -20.22 4.50
N ARG A 219 8.09 -21.13 3.65
CA ARG A 219 8.96 -21.94 2.78
C ARG A 219 9.77 -21.07 1.84
N GLN A 220 9.14 -20.03 1.27
CA GLN A 220 9.78 -19.11 0.34
C GLN A 220 10.83 -18.22 1.04
N HIS A 221 10.57 -17.71 2.24
CA HIS A 221 11.55 -16.95 3.02
C HIS A 221 12.77 -17.80 3.37
N ARG A 222 12.57 -19.08 3.76
CA ARG A 222 13.66 -20.04 3.98
C ARG A 222 14.47 -20.29 2.70
N ALA A 223 13.82 -20.43 1.55
CA ALA A 223 14.53 -20.60 0.27
C ALA A 223 15.41 -19.39 -0.08
N ILE A 224 14.93 -18.16 0.17
CA ILE A 224 15.73 -16.94 -0.01
C ILE A 224 16.94 -16.95 0.94
N LEU A 225 16.69 -17.24 2.22
CA LEU A 225 17.73 -17.30 3.26
C LEU A 225 18.81 -18.33 2.92
N ASP A 226 18.40 -19.56 2.59
CA ASP A 226 19.31 -20.65 2.25
C ASP A 226 20.16 -20.32 1.01
N ALA A 227 19.58 -19.62 0.03
CA ALA A 227 20.30 -19.20 -1.15
C ALA A 227 21.33 -18.10 -0.85
N ILE A 228 21.01 -17.17 0.05
CA ILE A 228 21.96 -16.15 0.52
C ILE A 228 23.10 -16.81 1.32
N ASP A 229 22.79 -17.72 2.23
CA ASP A 229 23.77 -18.44 3.06
C ASP A 229 24.74 -19.27 2.22
N ARG A 230 24.24 -19.93 1.17
CA ARG A 230 25.05 -20.68 0.19
C ARG A 230 25.72 -19.81 -0.86
N GLN A 231 25.59 -18.50 -0.75
CA GLN A 231 26.11 -17.51 -1.70
C GLN A 231 25.71 -17.75 -3.16
N ASN A 232 24.50 -18.26 -3.37
CA ASN A 232 23.97 -18.62 -4.69
C ASN A 232 23.01 -17.52 -5.19
N ALA A 233 23.58 -16.51 -5.84
CA ALA A 233 22.82 -15.36 -6.33
C ALA A 233 21.70 -15.72 -7.32
N PRO A 234 21.88 -16.60 -8.32
CA PRO A 234 20.78 -17.04 -9.18
C PRO A 234 19.64 -17.69 -8.40
N ALA A 235 19.94 -18.56 -7.43
CA ALA A 235 18.92 -19.19 -6.60
C ALA A 235 18.19 -18.19 -5.69
N ALA A 236 18.91 -17.21 -5.14
CA ALA A 236 18.32 -16.17 -4.29
C ALA A 236 17.33 -15.30 -5.06
N GLN A 237 17.70 -14.92 -6.30
CA GLN A 237 16.81 -14.18 -7.18
C GLN A 237 15.58 -15.00 -7.55
N GLU A 238 15.73 -16.28 -7.87
CA GLU A 238 14.60 -17.13 -8.24
C GLU A 238 13.63 -17.34 -7.08
N ALA A 239 14.15 -17.67 -5.89
CA ALA A 239 13.35 -17.80 -4.67
C ALA A 239 12.58 -16.51 -4.35
N LEU A 240 13.21 -15.34 -4.55
CA LEU A 240 12.53 -14.05 -4.36
C LEU A 240 11.46 -13.78 -5.43
N ARG A 241 11.69 -14.12 -6.70
CA ARG A 241 10.66 -13.99 -7.75
C ARG A 241 9.43 -14.81 -7.38
N GLU A 242 9.63 -16.04 -6.97
CA GLU A 242 8.54 -16.93 -6.54
C GLU A 242 7.79 -16.32 -5.35
N HIS A 243 8.53 -15.89 -4.32
CA HIS A 243 7.96 -15.25 -3.14
C HIS A 243 7.06 -14.06 -3.47
N LEU A 244 7.56 -13.11 -4.26
CA LEU A 244 6.83 -11.88 -4.58
C LEU A 244 5.64 -12.15 -5.52
N SER A 245 5.68 -13.20 -6.36
CA SER A 245 4.62 -13.50 -7.33
C SER A 245 3.26 -13.83 -6.69
N GLY A 246 3.27 -14.42 -5.49
CA GLY A 246 2.07 -14.96 -4.84
C GLY A 246 1.05 -13.93 -4.35
N THR A 247 1.32 -12.63 -4.48
CA THR A 247 0.34 -11.57 -4.20
C THR A 247 -0.53 -11.28 -5.42
N LEU A 248 0.09 -11.12 -6.59
CA LEU A 248 -0.64 -10.79 -7.81
C LEU A 248 -1.45 -11.99 -8.35
N SER A 249 -1.02 -13.21 -8.05
CA SER A 249 -1.75 -14.43 -8.44
C SER A 249 -3.11 -14.57 -7.75
N ALA A 250 -3.35 -13.85 -6.66
CA ALA A 250 -4.57 -13.93 -5.86
C ALA A 250 -5.47 -12.69 -6.00
N VAL A 251 -5.11 -11.77 -6.90
CA VAL A 251 -5.89 -10.55 -7.13
C VAL A 251 -7.32 -10.90 -7.51
N ASP A 252 -7.52 -11.86 -8.42
CA ASP A 252 -8.85 -12.23 -8.91
C ASP A 252 -9.72 -12.79 -7.77
N ASP A 253 -9.15 -13.64 -6.90
CA ASP A 253 -9.84 -14.18 -5.72
C ASP A 253 -10.23 -13.08 -4.73
N VAL A 254 -9.31 -12.14 -4.46
CA VAL A 254 -9.56 -11.00 -3.56
C VAL A 254 -10.64 -10.09 -4.14
N CYS A 255 -10.60 -9.82 -5.44
CA CYS A 255 -11.61 -9.03 -6.14
C CYS A 255 -12.99 -9.68 -6.08
N ALA A 256 -13.07 -11.00 -6.24
CA ALA A 256 -14.32 -11.74 -6.14
C ALA A 256 -14.90 -11.76 -4.71
N GLN A 257 -14.04 -11.83 -3.69
CA GLN A 257 -14.46 -11.87 -2.28
C GLN A 257 -14.78 -10.48 -1.71
N HIS A 258 -14.16 -9.42 -2.22
CA HIS A 258 -14.28 -8.05 -1.71
C HIS A 258 -14.58 -7.02 -2.82
N PRO A 259 -15.64 -7.20 -3.63
CA PRO A 259 -15.91 -6.32 -4.77
C PRO A 259 -16.11 -4.85 -4.37
N ASP A 260 -16.64 -4.60 -3.16
CA ASP A 260 -16.86 -3.25 -2.63
C ASP A 260 -15.56 -2.53 -2.22
N TYR A 261 -14.45 -3.25 -2.10
CA TYR A 261 -13.15 -2.67 -1.73
C TYR A 261 -12.28 -2.32 -2.94
N ILE A 262 -12.63 -2.84 -4.11
CA ILE A 262 -11.83 -2.69 -5.32
C ILE A 262 -12.31 -1.47 -6.13
N LEU A 263 -11.34 -0.78 -6.75
CA LEU A 263 -11.63 0.29 -7.70
C LEU A 263 -12.15 -0.37 -8.99
N GLN A 264 -13.42 -0.12 -9.32
CA GLN A 264 -13.99 -0.58 -10.58
C GLN A 264 -13.46 0.32 -11.70
N GLY A 265 -12.85 -0.30 -12.72
CA GLY A 265 -12.32 0.37 -13.90
C GLY A 265 -13.38 0.75 -14.91
#